data_AF-A0A4C1UIK5-F1
#
_entry.id   AF-A0A4C1UIK5-F1
#
_cell.length_a   1.000
_cell.length_b   1.000
_cell.length_c   1.000
_cell.angle_alpha   90.00
_cell.angle_beta   90.00
_cell.angle_gamma   90.00
#
_symmetry.space_group_name_H-M   'P 1'
#
loop_
_entity.id
_entity.type
_entity.pdbx_description
1 polymer ?
#
loop_
_entity_poly.entity_id
_entity_poly.type
_entity_poly.pdbx_seq_one_letter_code
_entity_poly.pdbx_strand_id
1 'polypeptide(L)'
;MTDISDYIARLRSFVRKLQPSPASRHGERATFVYKDLATTTHVFLREDTIRSCFQPAYTGPHEVLKRGDKIFTILVNGKRTTVSIERIKPAYTVDDELLNTVHTATREPKSVPELNPEHRNIKEHVQDAQLDS
;
A
#
# COMPACT_ATOMS: atom_id res chain seq x y z
N MET A 1 -41.05 48.81 -13.80
CA MET A 1 -40.22 48.45 -12.63
C MET A 1 -40.63 47.06 -12.20
N THR A 2 -39.78 46.06 -12.39
CA THR A 2 -40.02 44.73 -11.82
C THR A 2 -39.98 44.84 -10.30
N ASP A 3 -41.05 44.41 -9.65
CA ASP A 3 -41.18 44.45 -8.20
C ASP A 3 -40.16 43.50 -7.55
N ILE A 4 -39.32 44.06 -6.67
CA ILE A 4 -38.28 43.33 -5.94
C ILE A 4 -38.90 42.20 -5.10
N SER A 5 -40.12 42.42 -4.60
CA SER A 5 -40.86 41.41 -3.82
C SER A 5 -41.19 40.17 -4.66
N ASP A 6 -41.63 40.38 -5.90
CA ASP A 6 -41.97 39.32 -6.86
C ASP A 6 -40.74 38.49 -7.27
N TYR A 7 -39.59 39.14 -7.48
CA TYR A 7 -38.33 38.44 -7.72
C TYR A 7 -37.91 37.54 -6.54
N ILE A 8 -37.96 38.08 -5.31
CA ILE A 8 -37.61 37.33 -4.09
C ILE A 8 -38.58 36.15 -3.88
N ALA A 9 -39.88 36.34 -4.15
CA ALA A 9 -40.88 35.28 -4.04
C ALA A 9 -40.61 34.13 -5.01
N ARG A 10 -40.29 34.44 -6.27
CA ARG A 10 -39.90 33.43 -7.28
C ARG A 10 -38.63 32.69 -6.88
N LEU A 11 -37.60 33.40 -6.41
CA LEU A 11 -36.35 32.78 -5.99
C LEU A 11 -36.56 31.82 -4.81
N ARG A 12 -37.31 32.23 -3.78
CA ARG A 12 -37.64 31.38 -2.64
C ARG A 12 -38.46 30.16 -3.04
N SER A 13 -39.34 30.28 -4.04
CA SER A 13 -40.09 29.14 -4.58
C SER A 13 -39.14 28.14 -5.28
N PHE A 14 -38.23 28.64 -6.10
CA PHE A 14 -37.25 27.82 -6.81
C PHE A 14 -36.30 27.08 -5.85
N VAL A 15 -35.74 27.78 -4.87
CA VAL A 15 -34.85 27.18 -3.86
C VAL A 15 -35.57 26.15 -2.99
N ARG A 16 -36.85 26.35 -2.69
CA ARG A 16 -37.66 25.35 -1.97
C ARG A 16 -37.88 24.08 -2.78
N LYS A 17 -38.01 24.18 -4.10
CA LYS A 17 -38.11 23.02 -5.00
C LYS A 17 -36.79 22.26 -5.15
N LEU A 18 -35.66 22.91 -4.90
CA LEU A 18 -34.32 22.31 -4.90
C LEU A 18 -33.96 21.62 -3.57
N GLN A 19 -34.84 21.63 -2.57
CA GLN A 19 -34.53 20.99 -1.30
C GLN A 19 -34.35 19.47 -1.49
N PRO A 20 -33.32 18.86 -0.89
CA PRO A 20 -33.15 17.43 -0.93
C PRO A 20 -34.39 16.74 -0.35
N SER A 21 -34.91 15.74 -1.04
CA SER A 21 -35.99 14.91 -0.50
C SER A 21 -35.49 14.17 0.75
N PRO A 22 -36.32 13.99 1.79
CA PRO A 22 -35.96 13.19 2.95
C PRO A 22 -35.48 11.81 2.50
N ALA A 23 -34.18 11.53 2.67
CA ALA A 23 -33.63 10.24 2.33
C ALA A 23 -34.04 9.23 3.42
N SER A 24 -34.57 8.08 2.99
CA SER A 24 -34.74 6.93 3.87
C SER A 24 -33.37 6.39 4.26
N ARG A 25 -33.05 6.39 5.56
CA ARG A 25 -31.81 5.79 6.06
C ARG A 25 -32.06 4.30 6.29
N HIS A 26 -31.64 3.46 5.36
CA HIS A 26 -31.76 2.01 5.49
C HIS A 26 -30.68 1.50 6.48
N GLY A 27 -31.07 1.25 7.73
CA GLY A 27 -30.28 0.54 8.73
C GLY A 27 -29.49 1.40 9.74
N GLU A 28 -29.02 0.73 10.79
CA GLU A 28 -27.99 1.25 11.69
C GLU A 28 -26.61 1.05 11.05
N ARG A 29 -25.80 2.10 10.99
CA ARG A 29 -24.42 2.00 10.50
C ARG A 29 -23.59 1.25 11.54
N ALA A 30 -23.21 0.01 11.26
CA ALA A 30 -22.18 -0.66 12.01
C ALA A 30 -20.83 0.04 11.78
N THR A 31 -20.13 0.42 12.86
CA THR A 31 -18.80 0.99 12.77
C THR A 31 -17.80 -0.13 12.50
N PHE A 32 -17.04 -0.02 11.41
CA PHE A 32 -15.98 -0.97 11.13
C PHE A 32 -14.78 -0.72 12.06
N VAL A 33 -14.32 -1.77 12.73
CA VAL A 33 -13.12 -1.76 13.57
C VAL A 33 -12.24 -2.94 13.20
N TYR A 34 -10.94 -2.69 13.04
CA TYR A 34 -9.97 -3.75 12.79
C TYR A 34 -9.83 -4.64 14.04
N LYS A 35 -10.09 -5.94 13.88
CA LYS A 35 -9.98 -6.93 14.97
C LYS A 35 -8.56 -6.99 15.55
N ASP A 36 -7.57 -6.84 14.69
CA ASP A 36 -6.16 -6.98 15.05
C ASP A 36 -5.62 -5.80 15.86
N LEU A 37 -6.38 -4.69 16.02
CA LEU A 37 -5.97 -3.60 16.91
C LEU A 37 -5.87 -4.03 18.38
N ALA A 38 -6.56 -5.11 18.76
CA ALA A 38 -6.48 -5.68 20.10
C ALA A 38 -5.09 -6.30 20.38
N THR A 39 -4.41 -6.84 19.35
CA THR A 39 -3.20 -7.65 19.50
C THR A 39 -1.97 -7.04 18.83
N THR A 40 -2.13 -6.15 17.85
CA THR A 40 -1.02 -5.59 17.06
C THR A 40 -0.03 -4.84 17.95
N THR A 41 1.27 -5.00 17.69
CA THR A 41 2.35 -4.30 18.41
C THR A 41 2.53 -2.87 17.88
N HIS A 42 2.37 -2.70 16.56
CA HIS A 42 2.55 -1.44 15.87
C HIS A 42 1.29 -1.05 15.09
N VAL A 43 1.08 0.26 14.93
CA VAL A 43 -0.02 0.84 14.16
C VAL A 43 0.47 1.97 13.26
N PHE A 44 -0.14 2.13 12.10
CA PHE A 44 0.04 3.32 11.28
C PHE A 44 -0.95 4.40 11.72
N LEU A 45 -0.48 5.64 11.88
CA LEU A 45 -1.29 6.78 12.31
C LEU A 45 -1.64 7.68 11.12
N ARG A 46 -2.92 7.97 10.94
CA ARG A 46 -3.41 8.94 9.95
C ARG A 46 -3.12 10.38 10.39
N GLU A 47 -2.58 11.16 9.47
CA GLU A 47 -2.38 12.60 9.63
C GLU A 47 -3.55 13.36 9.00
N ASP A 48 -4.34 14.06 9.81
CA ASP A 48 -5.57 14.77 9.35
C ASP A 48 -5.34 16.26 9.04
N THR A 49 -4.10 16.73 9.08
CA THR A 49 -3.71 18.10 8.72
C THR A 49 -3.69 18.30 7.19
N ILE A 50 -3.66 19.55 6.74
CA ILE A 50 -3.45 19.87 5.31
C ILE A 50 -2.07 19.35 4.91
N ARG A 51 -2.02 18.48 3.90
CA ARG A 51 -0.82 17.75 3.49
C ARG A 51 -0.33 18.33 2.18
N SER A 52 0.99 18.46 2.01
CA SER A 52 1.53 18.79 0.69
C SER A 52 1.27 17.64 -0.29
N CYS A 53 1.26 17.96 -1.58
CA CYS A 53 1.28 16.94 -2.62
C CYS A 53 2.47 15.99 -2.35
N PHE A 54 2.24 14.67 -2.44
CA PHE A 54 3.23 13.59 -2.25
C PHE A 54 3.62 13.17 -0.84
N GLN A 55 3.02 13.70 0.22
CA GLN A 55 3.21 13.05 1.53
C GLN A 55 2.41 11.72 1.57
N PRO A 56 2.73 10.77 2.46
CA PRO A 56 1.86 9.64 2.80
C PRO A 56 0.76 10.03 3.81
N ALA A 57 -0.46 9.51 3.65
CA ALA A 57 -1.59 9.85 4.53
C ALA A 57 -1.47 9.26 5.94
N TYR A 58 -0.63 8.23 6.05
CA TYR A 58 -0.33 7.57 7.29
C TYR A 58 1.17 7.67 7.56
N THR A 59 1.53 7.98 8.79
CA THR A 59 2.89 7.89 9.30
C THR A 59 3.12 6.49 9.87
N GLY A 60 4.40 6.10 9.93
CA GLY A 60 4.92 4.74 10.01
C GLY A 60 4.38 3.80 11.09
N PRO A 61 5.03 2.65 11.29
CA PRO A 61 4.66 1.75 12.37
C PRO A 61 5.04 2.40 13.72
N HIS A 62 4.05 2.86 14.46
CA HIS A 62 4.22 3.42 15.81
C HIS A 62 3.92 2.34 16.84
N GLU A 63 4.79 2.22 17.85
CA GLU A 63 4.61 1.28 18.95
C GLU A 63 3.37 1.63 19.76
N VAL A 64 2.54 0.61 20.06
CA VAL A 64 1.35 0.77 20.92
C VAL A 64 1.72 0.53 22.38
N LEU A 65 1.67 1.60 23.18
CA LEU A 65 2.01 1.57 24.61
C LEU A 65 0.81 1.19 25.48
N LYS A 66 -0.38 1.71 25.16
CA LYS A 66 -1.62 1.42 25.88
C LYS A 66 -2.80 1.32 24.92
N ARG A 67 -3.68 0.35 25.17
CA ARG A 67 -4.91 0.10 24.41
C ARG A 67 -6.13 0.44 25.25
N GLY A 68 -7.17 0.92 24.59
CA GLY A 68 -8.49 1.18 25.15
C GLY A 68 -9.53 1.11 24.04
N ASP A 69 -10.82 1.14 24.39
CA ASP A 69 -11.90 0.83 23.43
C ASP A 69 -11.95 1.80 22.24
N LYS A 70 -11.74 3.09 22.50
CA LYS A 70 -11.79 4.16 21.48
C LYS A 70 -10.49 4.95 21.37
N ILE A 71 -9.59 4.79 22.34
CA ILE A 71 -8.41 5.63 22.51
C ILE A 71 -7.20 4.75 22.74
N PHE A 72 -6.12 5.06 22.02
CA PHE A 72 -4.84 4.37 22.09
C PHE A 72 -3.75 5.37 22.47
N THR A 73 -2.75 4.91 23.22
CA THR A 73 -1.52 5.66 23.45
C THR A 73 -0.40 5.00 22.66
N ILE A 74 0.20 5.75 21.75
CA ILE A 74 1.27 5.29 20.85
C ILE A 74 2.52 6.12 21.03
N LEU A 75 3.68 5.56 20.67
CA LEU A 75 4.95 6.26 20.67
C LEU A 75 5.22 6.87 19.29
N VAL A 76 5.13 8.20 19.19
CA VAL A 76 5.41 8.94 17.95
C VAL A 76 6.62 9.83 18.20
N ASN A 77 7.71 9.62 17.45
CA ASN A 77 8.94 10.41 17.58
C ASN A 77 9.44 10.52 19.03
N GLY A 78 9.37 9.41 19.79
CA GLY A 78 9.77 9.35 21.20
C GLY A 78 8.77 9.97 22.20
N LYS A 79 7.63 10.49 21.73
CA LYS A 79 6.59 11.11 22.56
C LYS A 79 5.36 10.22 22.66
N ARG A 80 4.83 10.09 23.88
CA ARG A 80 3.56 9.41 24.13
C ARG A 80 2.42 10.26 23.61
N THR A 81 1.72 9.77 22.60
CA THR A 81 0.64 10.47 21.92
C THR A 81 -0.65 9.69 22.04
N THR A 82 -1.73 10.37 22.42
CA THR A 82 -3.05 9.76 22.58
C THR A 82 -3.87 10.00 21.32
N VAL A 83 -4.42 8.94 20.73
CA VAL A 83 -5.09 8.96 19.43
C VAL A 83 -6.39 8.17 19.45
N SER A 84 -7.36 8.56 18.63
CA SER A 84 -8.61 7.83 18.43
C SER A 84 -8.38 6.59 17.56
N ILE A 85 -9.16 5.54 17.82
CA ILE A 85 -9.18 4.30 17.04
C ILE A 85 -9.46 4.54 15.54
N GLU A 86 -10.20 5.60 15.21
CA GLU A 86 -10.57 5.95 13.83
C GLU A 86 -9.37 6.47 13.00
N ARG A 87 -8.29 6.87 13.67
CA ARG A 87 -7.08 7.41 13.02
C ARG A 87 -5.96 6.38 12.91
N ILE A 88 -6.17 5.14 13.36
CA ILE A 88 -5.14 4.11 13.36
C ILE A 88 -5.56 2.89 12.55
N LYS A 89 -4.58 2.23 11.95
CA LYS A 89 -4.73 0.91 11.33
C LYS A 89 -3.60 0.00 11.82
N PRO A 90 -3.81 -1.31 11.98
CA PRO A 90 -2.75 -2.24 12.29
C PRO A 90 -1.59 -2.12 11.29
N ALA A 91 -0.36 -2.20 11.79
CA ALA A 91 0.83 -2.27 10.95
C ALA A 91 1.27 -3.73 10.80
N TYR A 92 1.14 -4.26 9.59
CA TYR A 92 1.69 -5.57 9.24
C TYR A 92 3.11 -5.36 8.75
N THR A 93 4.08 -5.67 9.61
CA THR A 93 5.51 -5.69 9.26
C THR A 93 5.95 -7.12 9.03
N VAL A 94 6.90 -7.31 8.12
CA VAL A 94 7.60 -8.59 7.97
C VAL A 94 8.61 -8.72 9.10
N ASP A 95 8.67 -9.88 9.73
CA ASP A 95 9.70 -10.19 10.72
C ASP A 95 11.08 -10.23 10.05
N ASP A 96 12.10 -9.72 10.74
CA ASP A 96 13.49 -9.69 10.24
C ASP A 96 14.03 -11.09 9.88
N GLU A 97 13.53 -12.13 10.54
CA GLU A 97 13.90 -13.53 10.24
C GLU A 97 13.44 -13.98 8.85
N LEU A 98 12.30 -13.46 8.36
CA LEU A 98 11.77 -13.77 7.04
C LEU A 98 12.56 -13.03 5.94
N LEU A 99 13.03 -11.81 6.22
CA LEU A 99 13.81 -11.00 5.29
C LEU A 99 15.23 -11.57 5.08
N ASN A 100 15.86 -12.08 6.14
CA ASN A 100 17.20 -12.69 6.06
C ASN A 100 17.22 -13.94 5.17
N THR A 101 16.14 -14.72 5.14
CA THR A 101 16.03 -15.94 4.32
C THR A 101 15.91 -15.64 2.82
N VAL A 102 15.32 -14.49 2.44
CA VAL A 102 15.14 -14.10 1.03
C VAL A 102 16.43 -13.50 0.45
N HIS A 103 17.24 -12.81 1.25
CA HIS A 103 18.51 -12.23 0.80
C HIS A 103 19.58 -13.28 0.43
N THR A 104 19.51 -14.50 0.96
CA THR A 104 20.42 -15.59 0.62
C THR A 104 20.02 -16.39 -0.62
N ALA A 105 18.80 -16.23 -1.15
CA ALA A 105 18.27 -17.04 -2.24
C ALA A 105 18.32 -16.37 -3.64
N THR A 106 18.90 -15.18 -3.80
CA THR A 106 18.90 -14.48 -5.10
C THR A 106 20.19 -13.69 -5.35
N ARG A 107 21.34 -14.37 -5.36
CA ARG A 107 22.55 -13.91 -6.10
C ARG A 107 23.42 -15.11 -6.53
N GLU A 108 22.89 -15.96 -7.39
CA GLU A 108 23.75 -16.79 -8.25
C GLU A 108 24.07 -15.99 -9.53
N PRO A 109 25.32 -15.58 -9.78
CA PRO A 109 25.70 -15.00 -11.06
C PRO A 109 25.62 -16.12 -12.11
N LYS A 110 24.63 -16.05 -13.00
CA LYS A 110 24.57 -16.92 -14.19
C LYS A 110 25.78 -16.61 -15.07
N SER A 111 26.81 -17.44 -14.99
CA SER A 111 27.88 -17.51 -15.99
C SER A 111 27.26 -17.82 -17.36
N VAL A 112 27.59 -17.01 -18.35
CA VAL A 112 27.19 -17.21 -19.74
C VAL A 112 27.92 -18.47 -20.25
N PRO A 113 27.26 -19.45 -20.88
CA PRO A 113 27.96 -20.60 -21.43
C PRO A 113 28.77 -20.18 -22.66
N GLU A 114 30.07 -20.44 -22.61
CA GLU A 114 31.03 -20.23 -23.70
C GLU A 114 30.76 -21.25 -24.82
N LEU A 115 30.45 -20.75 -26.02
CA LEU A 115 30.23 -21.54 -27.23
C LEU A 115 31.59 -22.06 -27.74
N ASN A 116 31.91 -23.33 -27.45
CA ASN A 116 33.02 -24.03 -28.10
C ASN A 116 32.50 -24.70 -29.39
N PRO A 117 33.08 -24.40 -30.58
CA PRO A 117 32.78 -25.16 -31.79
C PRO A 117 33.42 -26.53 -31.67
N GLU A 118 32.96 -27.51 -32.45
CA GLU A 118 33.67 -28.74 -32.87
C GLU A 118 32.61 -29.84 -33.06
N HIS A 119 32.07 -30.00 -34.27
CA HIS A 119 31.67 -31.31 -34.79
C HIS A 119 31.61 -31.27 -36.32
N ARG A 120 32.55 -31.95 -36.98
CA ARG A 120 32.24 -33.11 -37.83
C ARG A 120 33.51 -33.65 -38.47
N ASN A 121 33.98 -34.78 -37.94
CA ASN A 121 34.90 -35.65 -38.65
C ASN A 121 34.07 -36.68 -39.41
N ILE A 122 33.98 -36.53 -40.73
CA ILE A 122 33.39 -37.54 -41.63
C ILE A 122 34.57 -38.29 -42.23
N LYS A 123 34.62 -39.60 -41.97
CA LYS A 123 35.60 -40.50 -42.57
C LYS A 123 35.29 -40.64 -44.06
N GLU A 124 36.27 -40.41 -44.91
CA GLU A 124 36.35 -41.05 -46.22
C GLU A 124 37.71 -41.71 -46.42
N HIS A 125 37.68 -42.66 -47.34
CA HIS A 125 38.50 -43.85 -47.46
C HIS A 125 39.54 -43.65 -48.57
N VAL A 126 40.74 -44.18 -48.34
CA VAL A 126 41.59 -44.90 -49.29
C VAL A 126 42.75 -44.23 -50.06
N GLN A 127 43.89 -44.94 -49.91
CA GLN A 127 45.03 -45.23 -50.80
C GLN A 127 46.20 -44.26 -51.03
N ASP A 128 47.35 -44.78 -50.60
CA ASP A 128 48.59 -45.05 -51.36
C ASP A 128 49.69 -44.00 -51.53
N ALA A 129 50.91 -44.56 -51.48
CA ALA A 129 52.20 -44.15 -52.04
C ALA A 129 53.17 -43.32 -51.17
N GLN A 130 53.99 -44.09 -50.43
CA GLN A 130 55.46 -44.06 -50.28
C GLN A 130 56.32 -42.99 -51.02
N LEU A 131 57.46 -42.68 -50.37
CA LEU A 131 58.81 -42.26 -50.85
C LEU A 131 59.18 -40.82 -50.43
N ASP A 132 60.00 -40.62 -49.40
CA ASP A 132 61.47 -40.74 -49.31
C ASP A 132 62.17 -39.38 -49.53
N SER A 133 63.08 -39.10 -48.58
CA SER A 133 64.15 -38.08 -48.48
C SER A 133 63.82 -36.69 -47.94
#